data_AF-A0A5A7UU93-F1
#
_entry.id   AF-A0A5A7UU93-F1
#
_cell.length_a   1.000
_cell.length_b   1.000
_cell.length_c   1.000
_cell.angle_alpha   90.00
_cell.angle_beta   90.00
_cell.angle_gamma   90.00
#
_symmetry.space_group_name_H-M   'P 1'
#
loop_
_entity.id
_entity.type
_entity.pdbx_description
1 polymer ?
#
loop_
_entity_poly.entity_id
_entity_poly.type
_entity_poly.pdbx_seq_one_letter_code
_entity_poly.pdbx_strand_id
1 'polypeptide(L)'
;MDGTFLRTNIEERQEEGTKVMSTLTKWAELVLQKKQERALTMKVNPIDCYQFHVKDLDKKEVVNLHTQECTCKEFQAEQLPCSHVITAAQDRKSALGMCKICARCVRNKS
;
A
#
# COMPACT_ATOMS: atom_id res chain seq x y z
N MET A 1 8.29 -11.83 47.15
CA MET A 1 7.49 -11.29 46.04
C MET A 1 6.74 -12.47 45.43
N ASP A 2 5.41 -12.43 45.43
CA ASP A 2 4.58 -13.58 45.08
C ASP A 2 4.62 -13.84 43.56
N GLY A 3 4.92 -15.07 43.14
CA GLY A 3 5.02 -15.45 41.73
C GLY A 3 3.69 -15.33 40.97
N THR A 4 2.57 -15.34 41.70
CA THR A 4 1.23 -15.08 41.14
C THR A 4 1.05 -13.63 40.69
N PHE A 5 1.60 -12.65 41.43
CA PHE A 5 1.53 -11.24 41.08
C PHE A 5 2.30 -10.90 39.79
N LEU A 6 3.45 -11.53 39.57
CA LEU A 6 4.21 -11.32 38.33
C LEU A 6 3.49 -11.91 37.11
N ARG A 7 2.81 -13.05 37.29
CA ARG A 7 2.06 -13.70 36.22
C ARG A 7 0.87 -12.88 35.73
N THR A 8 0.07 -12.33 36.65
CA THR A 8 -1.09 -11.50 36.30
C THR A 8 -0.70 -10.22 35.57
N ASN A 9 0.36 -9.55 36.01
CA ASN A 9 0.87 -8.34 35.34
C ASN A 9 1.38 -8.59 33.91
N ILE A 10 1.92 -9.77 33.64
CA ILE A 10 2.38 -10.15 32.30
C ILE A 10 1.19 -10.41 31.38
N GLU A 11 0.17 -11.12 31.88
CA GLU A 11 -1.06 -11.43 31.14
C GLU A 11 -1.82 -10.15 30.78
N GLU A 12 -1.98 -9.21 31.72
CA GLU A 12 -2.62 -7.90 31.47
C GLU A 12 -1.89 -7.09 30.38
N ARG A 13 -0.55 -7.01 30.46
CA ARG A 13 0.26 -6.30 29.45
C ARG A 13 0.21 -6.97 28.08
N GLN A 14 0.07 -8.30 28.03
CA GLN A 14 -0.12 -9.03 26.77
C GLN A 14 -1.50 -8.77 26.18
N GLU A 15 -2.55 -8.71 27.00
CA GLU A 15 -3.90 -8.37 26.55
C GLU A 15 -3.98 -6.94 26.03
N GLU A 16 -3.39 -5.97 26.73
CA GLU A 16 -3.31 -4.59 26.25
C GLU A 16 -2.51 -4.49 24.95
N GLY A 17 -1.36 -5.19 24.87
CA GLY A 17 -0.55 -5.24 23.66
C GLY A 17 -1.29 -5.84 22.47
N THR A 18 -2.03 -6.92 22.66
CA THR A 18 -2.84 -7.55 21.59
C THR A 18 -4.05 -6.70 21.21
N LYS A 19 -4.68 -6.00 22.16
CA LYS A 19 -5.76 -5.04 21.90
C LYS A 19 -5.27 -3.83 21.12
N VAL A 20 -4.12 -3.27 21.48
CA VAL A 20 -3.48 -2.19 20.72
C VAL A 20 -3.11 -2.68 19.33
N MET A 21 -2.47 -3.85 19.21
CA MET A 21 -2.10 -4.44 17.92
C MET A 21 -3.31 -4.68 17.02
N SER A 22 -4.42 -5.21 17.54
CA SER A 22 -5.64 -5.45 16.75
C SER A 22 -6.36 -4.16 16.36
N THR A 23 -6.44 -3.18 17.26
CA THR A 23 -7.00 -1.84 16.99
C THR A 23 -6.18 -1.10 15.97
N LEU A 24 -4.85 -1.26 16.08
CA LEU A 24 -3.90 -0.95 15.05
C LEU A 24 -4.36 -1.78 13.84
N THR A 25 -4.02 -3.04 13.56
CA THR A 25 -4.41 -3.81 12.33
C THR A 25 -5.71 -3.40 11.62
N LYS A 26 -6.83 -3.26 12.35
CA LYS A 26 -8.11 -2.78 11.81
C LYS A 26 -8.05 -1.37 11.17
N TRP A 27 -7.27 -0.46 11.73
CA TRP A 27 -7.01 0.89 11.21
C TRP A 27 -6.44 0.90 9.79
N ALA A 28 -5.42 0.07 9.55
CA ALA A 28 -4.69 -0.01 8.29
C ALA A 28 -5.56 -0.71 7.25
N GLU A 29 -6.30 -1.75 7.66
CA GLU A 29 -7.32 -2.37 6.81
C GLU A 29 -8.34 -1.33 6.33
N LEU A 30 -8.89 -0.51 7.24
CA LEU A 30 -9.85 0.54 6.89
C LEU A 30 -9.24 1.62 5.99
N VAL A 31 -8.00 2.04 6.28
CA VAL A 31 -7.28 3.03 5.46
C VAL A 31 -7.03 2.47 4.06
N LEU A 32 -6.55 1.23 3.96
CA LEU A 32 -6.31 0.56 2.67
C LEU A 32 -7.61 0.36 1.89
N GLN A 33 -8.70 -0.04 2.55
CA GLN A 33 -10.00 -0.20 1.91
C GLN A 33 -10.47 1.12 1.29
N LYS A 34 -10.41 2.22 2.05
CA LYS A 34 -10.76 3.56 1.52
C LYS A 34 -9.86 3.98 0.37
N LYS A 35 -8.55 3.70 0.46
CA LYS A 35 -7.61 3.99 -0.63
C LYS A 35 -7.89 3.12 -1.87
N GLN A 36 -8.36 1.88 -1.69
CA GLN A 36 -8.76 0.99 -2.77
C GLN A 36 -10.07 1.43 -3.43
N GLU A 37 -11.08 1.87 -2.66
CA GLU A 37 -12.31 2.43 -3.21
C GLU A 37 -12.04 3.67 -4.05
N ARG A 38 -11.13 4.55 -3.59
CA ARG A 38 -10.65 5.69 -4.40
C ARG A 38 -9.87 5.24 -5.64
N ALA A 39 -9.06 4.18 -5.52
CA ALA A 39 -8.29 3.67 -6.65
C ALA A 39 -9.19 3.26 -7.83
N LEU A 40 -10.40 2.74 -7.56
CA LEU A 40 -11.36 2.32 -8.59
C LEU A 40 -11.91 3.48 -9.45
N THR A 41 -11.90 4.71 -8.95
CA THR A 41 -12.42 5.88 -9.69
C THR A 41 -11.34 6.60 -10.49
N MET A 42 -10.07 6.28 -10.25
CA MET A 42 -8.91 6.93 -10.87
C MET A 42 -8.60 6.33 -12.25
N LYS A 43 -8.10 7.17 -13.16
CA LYS A 43 -7.65 6.71 -14.49
C LYS A 43 -6.14 6.64 -14.54
N VAL A 44 -5.59 5.49 -14.91
CA VAL A 44 -4.15 5.28 -15.08
C VAL A 44 -3.79 5.41 -16.54
N ASN A 45 -2.72 6.14 -16.82
CA ASN A 45 -2.08 6.20 -18.12
C ASN A 45 -0.61 5.76 -17.91
N PRO A 46 -0.22 4.58 -18.39
CA PRO A 46 1.17 4.15 -18.29
C PRO A 46 2.07 5.07 -19.13
N ILE A 47 3.16 5.55 -18.53
CA ILE A 47 4.21 6.31 -19.21
C ILE A 47 5.33 5.36 -19.61
N ASP A 48 5.72 4.49 -18.67
CA ASP A 48 6.77 3.48 -18.81
C ASP A 48 6.41 2.24 -17.97
N CYS A 49 7.24 1.21 -18.01
CA CYS A 49 7.09 -0.06 -17.29
C CYS A 49 6.99 0.10 -15.77
N TYR A 50 7.55 1.19 -15.25
CA TYR A 50 7.60 1.50 -13.82
C TYR A 50 6.98 2.85 -13.47
N GLN A 51 6.69 3.71 -14.46
CA GLN A 51 6.12 5.04 -14.25
C GLN A 51 4.71 5.16 -14.84
N PHE A 52 3.80 5.66 -14.02
CA PHE A 52 2.38 5.74 -14.35
C PHE A 52 1.87 7.14 -14.02
N HIS A 53 1.10 7.73 -14.93
CA HIS A 53 0.29 8.91 -14.64
C HIS A 53 -1.06 8.45 -14.12
N VAL A 54 -1.35 8.75 -12.87
CA VAL A 54 -2.66 8.53 -12.27
C VAL A 54 -3.40 9.86 -12.27
N LYS A 55 -4.54 9.91 -12.98
CA LYS A 55 -5.45 11.05 -12.94
C LYS A 55 -6.46 10.81 -11.81
N ASP A 56 -6.36 11.62 -10.77
CA ASP A 56 -7.33 11.69 -9.69
C ASP A 56 -8.15 12.97 -9.85
N LEU A 57 -9.41 12.82 -10.26
CA LEU A 57 -10.33 13.91 -10.61
C LEU A 57 -9.70 14.87 -11.66
N ASP A 58 -9.10 15.97 -11.21
CA ASP A 58 -8.43 17.00 -12.01
C ASP A 58 -6.92 17.11 -11.76
N LYS A 59 -6.39 16.38 -10.77
CA LYS A 59 -4.96 16.32 -10.49
C LYS A 59 -4.33 15.15 -11.24
N LYS A 60 -3.14 15.38 -11.75
CA LYS A 60 -2.31 14.35 -12.38
C LYS A 60 -1.15 14.08 -11.45
N GLU A 61 -1.13 12.90 -10.87
CA GLU A 61 -0.06 12.45 -10.01
C GLU A 61 0.81 11.45 -10.78
N VAL A 62 2.12 11.54 -10.60
CA VAL A 62 3.08 10.60 -11.16
C VAL A 62 3.42 9.58 -10.08
N VAL A 63 3.32 8.31 -10.45
CA VAL A 63 3.68 7.18 -9.60
C VAL A 63 4.85 6.43 -10.22
N ASN A 64 5.91 6.24 -9.44
CA ASN A 64 7.02 5.39 -9.78
C ASN A 64 7.04 4.15 -8.88
N LEU A 65 6.72 2.98 -9.47
CA LEU A 65 6.70 1.71 -8.75
C LEU A 65 8.11 1.14 -8.49
N HIS A 66 9.14 1.61 -9.18
CA HIS A 66 10.52 1.18 -8.96
C HIS A 66 11.15 1.89 -7.76
N THR A 67 11.02 3.22 -7.70
CA THR A 67 11.52 4.01 -6.57
C THR A 67 10.54 4.06 -5.40
N GLN A 68 9.33 3.52 -5.58
CA GLN A 68 8.24 3.57 -4.62
C GLN A 68 7.89 5.01 -4.24
N GLU A 69 7.71 5.86 -5.24
CA GLU A 69 7.43 7.28 -5.03
C GLU A 69 6.11 7.68 -5.70
N CYS A 70 5.36 8.52 -5.00
CA CYS A 70 4.19 9.21 -5.52
C CYS A 70 4.39 10.71 -5.37
N THR A 71 4.03 11.51 -6.37
CA THR A 71 4.04 12.98 -6.28
C THR A 71 3.08 13.51 -5.21
N CYS A 72 2.08 12.70 -4.82
CA CYS A 72 1.17 12.97 -3.72
C CYS A 72 1.84 12.97 -2.33
N LYS A 73 3.08 12.46 -2.20
CA LYS A 73 3.88 12.36 -0.97
C LYS A 73 3.28 11.54 0.19
N GLU A 74 2.02 11.13 0.10
CA GLU A 74 1.36 10.26 1.10
C GLU A 74 2.08 8.92 1.25
N PHE A 75 2.63 8.38 0.16
CA PHE A 75 3.33 7.11 0.17
C PHE A 75 4.56 7.16 1.10
N GLN A 76 5.35 8.24 0.98
CA GLN A 76 6.54 8.46 1.79
C GLN A 76 6.18 8.87 3.23
N ALA A 77 5.07 9.60 3.43
CA ALA A 77 4.65 10.07 4.75
C ALA A 77 4.05 8.96 5.62
N GLU A 78 3.19 8.11 5.06
CA GLU A 78 2.49 7.06 5.80
C GLU A 78 3.25 5.72 5.80
N GLN A 79 4.32 5.59 4.98
CA GLN A 79 4.97 4.31 4.68
C GLN A 79 3.99 3.21 4.21
N LEU A 80 2.82 3.64 3.73
CA LEU A 80 1.72 2.80 3.26
C LEU A 80 1.42 3.16 1.81
N PRO A 81 0.99 2.18 0.99
CA PRO A 81 0.66 2.45 -0.40
C PRO A 81 -0.50 3.44 -0.49
N CYS A 82 -0.27 4.58 -1.13
CA CYS A 82 -1.31 5.54 -1.44
C CYS A 82 -2.26 4.96 -2.51
N SER A 83 -3.48 5.53 -2.62
CA SER A 83 -4.46 5.10 -3.62
C SER A 83 -3.88 5.07 -5.04
N HIS A 84 -3.06 6.06 -5.40
CA HIS A 84 -2.41 6.13 -6.71
C HIS A 84 -1.47 4.95 -6.98
N VAL A 85 -0.68 4.54 -5.98
CA VAL A 85 0.23 3.39 -6.08
C VAL A 85 -0.56 2.09 -6.19
N ILE A 86 -1.66 1.96 -5.46
CA ILE A 86 -2.57 0.82 -5.57
C ILE A 86 -3.15 0.74 -6.99
N THR A 87 -3.66 1.85 -7.54
CA THR A 87 -4.20 1.86 -8.90
C THR A 87 -3.13 1.52 -9.94
N ALA A 88 -1.95 2.14 -9.86
CA ALA A 88 -0.85 1.87 -10.79
C ALA A 88 -0.37 0.41 -10.71
N ALA A 89 -0.32 -0.17 -9.51
CA ALA A 89 0.04 -1.57 -9.32
C ALA A 89 -1.04 -2.54 -9.83
N GLN A 90 -2.32 -2.20 -9.66
CA GLN A 90 -3.44 -2.95 -10.23
C GLN A 90 -3.42 -2.89 -11.76
N ASP A 91 -3.24 -1.70 -12.33
CA ASP A 91 -3.12 -1.51 -13.77
C ASP A 91 -1.91 -2.28 -14.33
N ARG A 92 -0.75 -2.24 -13.64
CA ARG A 92 0.40 -3.08 -13.98
C ARG A 92 0.07 -4.58 -13.92
N LYS A 93 -0.65 -5.06 -12.91
CA LYS A 93 -1.04 -6.49 -12.82
C LYS A 93 -1.98 -6.87 -13.96
N SER A 94 -2.95 -6.02 -14.29
CA SER A 94 -3.84 -6.20 -15.43
C SER A 94 -3.09 -6.14 -16.76
N ALA A 95 -2.14 -5.22 -16.88
CA ALA A 95 -1.26 -5.07 -18.03
C ALA A 95 -0.27 -6.24 -18.15
N LEU A 96 0.21 -6.85 -17.07
CA LEU A 96 1.05 -8.07 -17.14
C LEU A 96 0.29 -9.25 -17.78
N GLY A 97 -1.04 -9.24 -17.77
CA GLY A 97 -1.87 -10.15 -18.56
C GLY A 97 -1.94 -9.84 -20.06
N MET A 98 -1.51 -8.64 -20.49
CA MET A 98 -1.61 -8.16 -21.88
C MET A 98 -0.36 -7.46 -22.45
N CYS A 99 0.74 -7.33 -21.71
CA CYS A 99 1.84 -6.46 -22.07
C CYS A 99 2.78 -7.16 -23.06
N LYS A 100 2.50 -6.99 -24.36
CA LYS A 100 3.48 -7.21 -25.45
C LYS A 100 4.64 -6.19 -25.43
N ILE A 101 4.56 -5.15 -24.60
CA ILE A 101 5.55 -4.05 -24.54
C ILE A 101 6.72 -4.37 -23.60
N CYS A 102 6.59 -5.31 -22.65
CA CYS A 102 7.68 -5.60 -21.71
C CYS A 102 8.10 -7.08 -21.65
N ALA A 103 8.77 -7.56 -22.70
CA ALA A 103 9.61 -8.78 -22.63
C ALA A 103 10.84 -8.63 -21.70
N ARG A 104 10.98 -7.48 -21.01
CA ARG A 104 12.12 -7.14 -20.13
C ARG A 104 11.76 -7.08 -18.64
N CYS A 105 10.48 -7.02 -18.27
CA CYS A 105 10.05 -6.83 -16.87
C CYS A 105 10.12 -8.11 -16.05
N VAL A 106 10.13 -9.28 -16.70
CA VAL A 106 10.18 -10.61 -16.04
C VAL A 106 11.62 -11.02 -15.69
N ARG A 107 12.64 -10.30 -16.18
CA ARG A 107 14.05 -10.71 -16.06
C ARG A 107 14.80 -10.20 -14.83
N ASN A 108 14.27 -9.25 -14.05
CA ASN A 108 14.92 -8.81 -12.80
C ASN A 108 14.41 -9.60 -11.58
N LYS A 109 14.46 -10.94 -11.69
CA LYS A 109 14.71 -11.81 -10.54
C LYS A 109 16.09 -12.43 -10.77
N SER A 110 17.12 -11.76 -10.29
CA SER A 110 18.47 -12.30 -10.15
C SER A 110 19.00 -11.83 -8.82
#